data_AF-A0A1F6HT55-F1
#
_entry.id   AF-A0A1F6HT55-F1
#
_cell.length_a   1.000
_cell.length_b   1.000
_cell.length_c   1.000
_cell.angle_alpha   90.00
_cell.angle_beta   90.00
_cell.angle_gamma   90.00
#
_symmetry.space_group_name_H-M   'P 1'
#
loop_
_entity.id
_entity.type
_entity.pdbx_description
1 polymer ?
#
loop_
_entity_poly.entity_id
_entity_poly.type
_entity_poly.pdbx_seq_one_letter_code
_entity_poly.pdbx_strand_id
1 'polypeptide(L)'
;MITIIHGDDIVSSRKYLLDQKQQSTSQISFDGQFELEEFIQASQKNDLFLSEKKIFIENFFSKNKLNSTFTKNILEYINKNNQSFDLTFWEGKELSRSQISLLDKPVVKSFMIPKNIFLFLDSIKPGNYKISIDLFHKSSQNTEVELIFFMLQRQTRLLLSILDKKNKTPVDEVARLAPWQRGKLEKQAGLISLEKLLKSHKNLFDIEIGLKTGTLPYSLKKAIDFFLLGI
;
A
#
# COMPACT_ATOMS: atom_id res chain seq x y z
N MET A 1 -3.46 17.63 -18.93
CA MET A 1 -4.31 16.82 -18.02
C MET A 1 -3.50 16.50 -16.78
N ILE A 2 -4.10 16.52 -15.59
CA ILE A 2 -3.39 16.17 -14.34
C ILE A 2 -4.05 14.94 -13.72
N THR A 3 -3.28 13.89 -13.48
CA THR A 3 -3.70 12.68 -12.80
C THR A 3 -2.95 12.53 -11.48
N ILE A 4 -3.65 12.13 -10.42
CA ILE A 4 -3.06 11.82 -9.11
C ILE A 4 -3.33 10.36 -8.79
N ILE A 5 -2.29 9.58 -8.60
CA ILE A 5 -2.32 8.20 -8.12
C ILE A 5 -1.85 8.22 -6.67
N HIS A 6 -2.69 7.80 -5.72
CA HIS A 6 -2.32 7.79 -4.31
C HIS A 6 -3.04 6.70 -3.53
N GLY A 7 -2.51 6.33 -2.37
CA GLY A 7 -3.17 5.43 -1.43
C GLY A 7 -2.22 4.47 -0.74
N ASP A 8 -2.79 3.67 0.16
CA ASP A 8 -2.05 2.76 1.02
C ASP A 8 -1.77 1.40 0.36
N ASP A 9 -2.47 1.07 -0.73
CA ASP A 9 -2.16 -0.09 -1.56
C ASP A 9 -1.07 0.26 -2.60
N ILE A 10 0.19 0.16 -2.14
CA ILE A 10 1.38 0.45 -2.93
C ILE A 10 1.47 -0.49 -4.15
N VAL A 11 1.08 -1.76 -4.00
CA VAL A 11 1.23 -2.76 -5.09
C VAL A 11 0.31 -2.41 -6.24
N SER A 12 -0.97 -2.21 -5.97
CA SER A 12 -1.96 -1.87 -7.00
C SER A 12 -1.69 -0.50 -7.62
N SER A 13 -1.35 0.50 -6.80
CA SER A 13 -1.03 1.84 -7.31
C SER A 13 0.24 1.86 -8.18
N ARG A 14 1.28 1.07 -7.81
CA ARG A 14 2.50 0.94 -8.60
C ARG A 14 2.25 0.22 -9.91
N LYS A 15 1.48 -0.87 -9.90
CA LYS A 15 1.07 -1.56 -11.12
C LYS A 15 0.36 -0.62 -12.08
N TYR A 16 -0.62 0.15 -11.58
CA TYR A 16 -1.32 1.14 -12.39
C TYR A 16 -0.39 2.21 -12.99
N LEU A 17 0.57 2.74 -12.20
CA LEU A 17 1.57 3.67 -12.71
C LEU A 17 2.42 3.04 -13.83
N LEU A 18 2.89 1.81 -13.64
CA LEU A 18 3.70 1.11 -14.64
C LEU A 18 2.91 0.86 -15.93
N ASP A 19 1.64 0.48 -15.83
CA ASP A 19 0.76 0.31 -16.98
C ASP A 19 0.59 1.63 -17.75
N GLN A 20 0.44 2.76 -17.04
CA GLN A 20 0.39 4.09 -17.65
C GLN A 20 1.71 4.48 -18.34
N LYS A 21 2.85 4.13 -17.74
CA LYS A 21 4.18 4.35 -18.32
C LYS A 21 4.38 3.53 -19.60
N GLN A 22 3.97 2.26 -19.60
CA GLN A 22 4.09 1.36 -20.76
C GLN A 22 3.23 1.80 -21.96
N GLN A 23 2.08 2.42 -21.70
CA GLN A 23 1.18 2.94 -22.73
C GLN A 23 1.68 4.25 -23.37
N SER A 24 2.72 4.87 -22.82
CA SER A 24 3.20 6.18 -23.25
C SER A 24 4.39 6.04 -24.20
N THR A 25 4.30 6.61 -25.40
CA THR A 25 5.38 6.58 -26.41
C THR A 25 6.57 7.46 -26.04
N SER A 26 6.31 8.57 -25.33
CA SER A 26 7.34 9.49 -24.83
C SER A 26 7.04 9.85 -23.37
N GLN A 27 8.01 9.62 -22.49
CA GLN A 27 7.85 9.87 -21.05
C GLN A 27 9.09 10.49 -20.40
N ILE A 28 8.86 11.31 -19.38
CA ILE A 28 9.89 11.78 -18.45
C ILE A 28 9.43 11.48 -17.03
N SER A 29 10.36 11.04 -16.18
CA SER A 29 10.10 10.79 -14.75
C SER A 29 10.97 11.68 -13.88
N PHE A 30 10.37 12.23 -12.83
CA PHE A 30 11.03 12.99 -11.78
C PHE A 30 10.84 12.30 -10.43
N ASP A 31 11.88 12.35 -9.59
CA ASP A 31 11.85 11.75 -8.25
C ASP A 31 11.53 12.77 -7.15
N GLY A 32 10.41 13.49 -7.28
CA GLY A 32 9.85 14.39 -6.27
C GLY A 32 10.69 15.64 -5.93
N GLN A 33 12.02 15.58 -6.03
CA GLN A 33 13.00 16.64 -5.86
C GLN A 33 13.68 16.83 -7.21
N PHE A 34 13.53 18.03 -7.78
CA PHE A 34 14.03 18.43 -9.09
C PHE A 34 14.03 19.96 -9.14
N GLU A 35 14.77 20.59 -10.03
CA GLU A 35 14.76 22.06 -10.15
C GLU A 35 13.59 22.54 -11.02
N LEU A 36 13.10 23.76 -10.77
CA LEU A 36 11.96 24.31 -11.53
C LEU A 36 12.31 24.44 -13.03
N GLU A 37 13.53 24.89 -13.32
CA GLU A 37 14.03 25.05 -14.70
C GLU A 37 14.07 23.71 -15.43
N GLU A 38 14.47 22.65 -14.74
CA GLU A 38 14.49 21.29 -15.28
C GLU A 38 13.07 20.82 -15.65
N PHE A 39 12.10 21.09 -14.77
CA PHE A 39 10.70 20.77 -15.03
C PHE A 39 10.13 21.56 -16.20
N ILE A 40 10.40 22.86 -16.27
CA ILE A 40 9.96 23.74 -17.38
C ILE A 40 10.55 23.25 -18.70
N GLN A 41 11.83 22.91 -18.72
CA GLN A 41 12.47 22.40 -19.93
C GLN A 41 11.85 21.06 -20.34
N ALA A 42 11.59 20.17 -19.39
CA ALA A 42 10.96 18.89 -19.66
C ALA A 42 9.52 19.04 -20.17
N SER A 43 8.75 20.01 -19.65
CA SER A 43 7.36 20.24 -20.02
C SER A 43 7.18 20.92 -21.37
N GLN A 44 8.13 21.77 -21.78
CA GLN A 44 8.07 22.49 -23.06
C GLN A 44 8.69 21.72 -24.22
N LYS A 45 9.55 20.74 -23.95
CA LYS A 45 10.24 19.97 -24.99
C LYS A 45 9.27 18.99 -25.64
N ASN A 46 8.59 19.44 -26.69
CA ASN A 46 7.88 18.59 -27.64
C ASN A 46 8.89 17.70 -28.36
N ASP A 47 8.57 16.40 -28.44
CA ASP A 47 9.35 15.51 -29.29
C ASP A 47 9.22 15.93 -30.74
N LEU A 48 10.32 15.78 -31.50
CA LEU A 48 10.35 16.06 -32.95
C LEU A 48 9.30 15.27 -33.74
N PHE A 49 8.73 14.22 -33.12
CA PHE A 49 7.75 13.31 -33.68
C PHE A 49 6.30 13.58 -33.24
N LEU A 50 5.99 14.77 -32.70
CA LEU A 50 4.62 15.20 -32.33
C LEU A 50 3.90 14.25 -31.35
N SER A 51 4.62 13.41 -30.62
CA SER A 51 4.02 12.57 -29.59
C SER A 51 3.74 13.39 -28.33
N GLU A 52 2.50 13.34 -27.84
CA GLU A 52 2.13 13.89 -26.54
C GLU A 52 3.02 13.27 -25.46
N LYS A 53 3.79 14.11 -24.79
CA LYS A 53 4.77 13.69 -23.79
C LYS A 53 4.13 13.63 -22.43
N LYS A 54 4.26 12.48 -21.76
CA LYS A 54 3.72 12.27 -20.43
C LYS A 54 4.79 12.44 -19.36
N ILE A 55 4.51 13.27 -18.36
CA ILE A 55 5.41 13.53 -17.25
C ILE A 55 4.91 12.78 -16.03
N PHE A 56 5.81 12.09 -15.36
CA PHE A 56 5.55 11.38 -14.13
C PHE A 56 6.37 12.00 -13.00
N ILE A 57 5.72 12.32 -11.87
CA ILE A 57 6.42 12.80 -10.68
C ILE A 57 6.07 11.86 -9.51
N GLU A 58 7.08 11.26 -8.92
CA GLU A 58 6.92 10.33 -7.80
C GLU A 58 7.24 11.00 -6.46
N ASN A 59 6.39 10.79 -5.46
CA ASN A 59 6.57 11.24 -4.07
C ASN A 59 6.77 12.76 -3.89
N PHE A 60 6.22 13.60 -4.75
CA PHE A 60 6.33 15.06 -4.66
C PHE A 60 5.81 15.62 -3.33
N PHE A 61 4.59 15.25 -2.94
CA PHE A 61 3.95 15.72 -1.71
C PHE A 61 4.55 15.08 -0.47
N SER A 62 5.08 13.85 -0.60
CA SER A 62 5.75 13.14 0.50
C SER A 62 7.17 13.68 0.77
N LYS A 63 7.89 14.13 -0.26
CA LYS A 63 9.28 14.60 -0.16
C LYS A 63 9.39 16.11 0.07
N ASN A 64 8.35 16.88 -0.26
CA ASN A 64 8.41 18.34 -0.16
C ASN A 64 7.41 18.92 0.83
N LYS A 65 7.86 19.88 1.64
CA LYS A 65 6.98 20.63 2.54
C LYS A 65 6.07 21.53 1.71
N LEU A 66 4.75 21.44 1.93
CA LEU A 66 3.74 22.21 1.18
C LEU A 66 3.97 23.73 1.23
N ASN A 67 4.48 24.24 2.36
CA ASN A 67 4.70 25.67 2.56
C ASN A 67 6.03 26.18 1.98
N SER A 68 6.89 25.31 1.45
CA SER A 68 8.16 25.74 0.89
C SER A 68 7.98 26.53 -0.41
N THR A 69 8.86 27.49 -0.65
CA THR A 69 8.87 28.29 -1.88
C THR A 69 8.96 27.41 -3.13
N PHE A 70 9.80 26.37 -3.05
CA PHE A 70 9.95 25.34 -4.07
C PHE A 70 8.60 24.73 -4.50
N THR A 71 7.88 24.14 -3.53
CA THR A 71 6.59 23.48 -3.79
C THR A 71 5.56 24.44 -4.37
N LYS A 72 5.51 25.67 -3.84
CA LYS A 72 4.56 26.70 -4.32
C LYS A 72 4.84 27.08 -5.77
N ASN A 73 6.09 27.36 -6.12
CA ASN A 73 6.48 27.78 -7.47
C ASN A 73 6.15 26.69 -8.51
N ILE A 74 6.41 25.42 -8.19
CA ILE A 74 6.08 24.30 -9.09
C ILE A 74 4.57 24.15 -9.26
N LEU A 75 3.80 24.15 -8.16
CA LEU A 75 2.36 23.99 -8.23
C LEU A 75 1.69 25.15 -8.98
N GLU A 76 2.17 26.38 -8.78
CA GLU A 76 1.71 27.56 -9.52
C GLU A 76 1.98 27.42 -11.02
N TYR A 77 3.19 27.01 -11.40
CA TYR A 77 3.53 26.76 -12.79
C TYR A 77 2.65 25.66 -13.42
N ILE A 78 2.44 24.55 -12.70
CA ILE A 78 1.61 23.43 -13.17
C ILE A 78 0.16 23.87 -13.40
N ASN A 79 -0.43 24.59 -12.45
CA ASN A 79 -1.81 25.04 -12.56
C ASN A 79 -1.99 26.05 -13.69
N LYS A 80 -1.02 26.94 -13.91
CA LYS A 80 -1.05 27.92 -15.00
C LYS A 80 -0.96 27.25 -16.39
N ASN A 81 -0.37 26.05 -16.48
CA ASN A 81 -0.08 25.36 -17.74
C ASN A 81 -0.75 23.96 -17.83
N ASN A 82 -1.84 23.72 -17.10
CA ASN A 82 -2.47 22.40 -16.96
C ASN A 82 -3.01 21.77 -18.27
N GLN A 83 -3.15 22.57 -19.32
CA GLN A 83 -3.55 22.15 -20.67
C GLN A 83 -2.35 21.80 -21.58
N SER A 84 -1.13 22.20 -21.22
CA SER A 84 0.05 22.13 -22.09
C SER A 84 0.76 20.77 -22.05
N PHE A 85 0.50 19.94 -21.04
CA PHE A 85 1.15 18.63 -20.88
C PHE A 85 0.25 17.64 -20.12
N ASP A 86 0.53 16.34 -20.28
CA ASP A 86 -0.06 15.27 -19.46
C ASP A 86 0.86 14.97 -18.26
N LEU A 87 0.37 15.23 -17.06
CA LEU A 87 1.13 15.08 -15.82
C LEU A 87 0.46 14.06 -14.90
N THR A 88 1.26 13.10 -14.42
CA THR A 88 0.82 12.10 -13.44
C THR A 88 1.68 12.18 -12.18
N PHE A 89 1.05 12.45 -11.04
CA PHE A 89 1.66 12.29 -9.72
C PHE A 89 1.42 10.88 -9.20
N TRP A 90 2.46 10.27 -8.61
CA TRP A 90 2.32 9.03 -7.83
C TRP A 90 2.79 9.25 -6.39
N GLU A 91 1.97 8.86 -5.42
CA GLU A 91 2.28 8.95 -4.00
C GLU A 91 2.06 7.60 -3.33
N GLY A 92 3.08 7.11 -2.62
CA GLY A 92 2.99 5.84 -1.86
C GLY A 92 2.21 5.94 -0.55
N LYS A 93 1.39 6.98 -0.39
CA LYS A 93 0.55 7.25 0.78
C LYS A 93 -0.76 7.90 0.34
N GLU A 94 -1.79 7.81 1.15
CA GLU A 94 -2.99 8.62 0.97
C GLU A 94 -2.69 10.12 1.05
N LEU A 95 -3.09 10.88 0.02
CA LEU A 95 -3.07 12.34 0.05
C LEU A 95 -4.32 12.89 0.73
N SER A 96 -4.14 13.95 1.51
CA SER A 96 -5.26 14.69 2.09
C SER A 96 -6.02 15.48 1.03
N ARG A 97 -7.28 15.81 1.32
CA ARG A 97 -8.09 16.71 0.48
C ARG A 97 -7.40 18.06 0.23
N SER A 98 -6.69 18.58 1.24
CA SER A 98 -5.96 19.84 1.13
C SER A 98 -4.77 19.77 0.19
N GLN A 99 -4.10 18.61 0.08
CA GLN A 99 -3.03 18.39 -0.89
C GLN A 99 -3.59 18.27 -2.31
N ILE A 100 -4.67 17.50 -2.47
CA ILE A 100 -5.33 17.32 -3.78
C ILE A 100 -5.87 18.65 -4.32
N SER A 101 -6.44 19.51 -3.46
CA SER A 101 -6.99 20.81 -3.86
C SER A 101 -5.95 21.83 -4.33
N LEU A 102 -4.65 21.54 -4.17
CA LEU A 102 -3.59 22.41 -4.69
C LEU A 102 -3.44 22.32 -6.21
N LEU A 103 -4.01 21.29 -6.84
CA LEU A 103 -3.97 21.09 -8.28
C LEU A 103 -5.34 21.44 -8.88
N ASP A 104 -5.35 22.10 -10.05
CA ASP A 104 -6.59 22.46 -10.74
C ASP A 104 -7.18 21.24 -11.46
N LYS A 105 -8.38 20.81 -11.03
CA LYS A 105 -9.19 19.72 -11.60
C LYS A 105 -8.42 18.41 -11.87
N PRO A 106 -7.71 17.82 -10.88
CA PRO A 106 -7.00 16.57 -11.08
C PRO A 106 -7.98 15.39 -11.20
N VAL A 107 -7.63 14.43 -12.06
CA VAL A 107 -8.24 13.09 -12.06
C VAL A 107 -7.61 12.28 -10.94
N VAL A 108 -8.38 11.95 -9.91
CA VAL A 108 -7.87 11.24 -8.73
C VAL A 108 -8.13 9.73 -8.86
N LYS A 109 -7.07 8.94 -8.72
CA LYS A 109 -7.08 7.47 -8.66
C LYS A 109 -6.58 7.04 -7.28
N SER A 110 -7.54 6.66 -6.43
CA SER A 110 -7.29 6.25 -5.05
C SER A 110 -7.18 4.73 -4.94
N PHE A 111 -6.09 4.25 -4.35
CA PHE A 111 -5.76 2.83 -4.16
C PHE A 111 -5.68 2.53 -2.67
N MET A 112 -6.83 2.33 -2.04
CA MET A 112 -6.91 2.04 -0.60
C MET A 112 -6.91 0.54 -0.36
N ILE A 113 -6.23 0.10 0.70
CA ILE A 113 -6.34 -1.28 1.17
C ILE A 113 -7.82 -1.57 1.50
N PRO A 114 -8.45 -2.57 0.86
CA PRO A 114 -9.86 -2.86 1.08
C PRO A 114 -10.17 -3.16 2.55
N LYS A 115 -11.19 -2.51 3.12
CA LYS A 115 -11.57 -2.66 4.54
C LYS A 115 -11.94 -4.10 4.93
N ASN A 116 -12.36 -4.91 3.97
CA ASN A 116 -12.70 -6.31 4.18
C ASN A 116 -11.49 -7.14 4.67
N ILE A 117 -10.25 -6.75 4.36
CA ILE A 117 -9.06 -7.45 4.86
C ILE A 117 -8.98 -7.40 6.39
N PHE A 118 -9.37 -6.28 7.00
CA PHE A 118 -9.35 -6.16 8.46
C PHE A 118 -10.44 -7.01 9.12
N LEU A 119 -11.59 -7.18 8.45
CA LEU A 119 -12.62 -8.12 8.90
C LEU A 119 -12.10 -9.57 8.84
N PHE A 120 -11.38 -9.92 7.78
CA PHE A 120 -10.68 -11.21 7.70
C PHE A 120 -9.68 -11.40 8.84
N LEU A 121 -8.78 -10.43 9.07
CA LEU A 121 -7.78 -10.51 10.15
C LEU A 121 -8.42 -10.59 11.54
N ASP A 122 -9.47 -9.81 11.80
CA ASP A 122 -10.23 -9.83 13.07
C ASP A 122 -10.95 -11.18 13.28
N SER A 123 -11.21 -11.94 12.21
CA SER A 123 -11.87 -13.25 12.28
C SER A 123 -10.95 -14.38 12.74
N ILE A 124 -9.63 -14.18 12.71
CA ILE A 124 -8.65 -15.23 13.03
C ILE A 124 -8.72 -15.56 14.53
N LYS A 125 -9.33 -16.70 14.85
CA LYS A 125 -9.44 -17.26 16.21
C LYS A 125 -9.81 -18.74 16.15
N PRO A 126 -9.49 -19.53 17.19
CA PRO A 126 -9.80 -20.95 17.23
C PRO A 126 -11.26 -21.28 16.92
N GLY A 127 -11.46 -22.27 16.04
CA GLY A 127 -12.80 -22.79 15.70
C GLY A 127 -13.62 -21.89 14.77
N ASN A 128 -13.04 -20.79 14.26
CA ASN A 128 -13.73 -19.85 13.37
C ASN A 128 -13.39 -20.03 11.88
N TYR A 129 -12.76 -21.15 11.51
CA TYR A 129 -12.20 -21.40 10.18
C TYR A 129 -13.18 -21.17 9.02
N LYS A 130 -14.46 -21.55 9.16
CA LYS A 130 -15.48 -21.35 8.10
C LYS A 130 -15.64 -19.87 7.74
N ILE A 131 -15.74 -19.03 8.77
CA ILE A 131 -15.89 -17.58 8.59
C ILE A 131 -14.59 -16.97 8.09
N SER A 132 -13.44 -17.41 8.63
CA SER A 132 -12.13 -16.92 8.20
C SER A 132 -11.82 -17.24 6.74
N ILE A 133 -12.15 -18.44 6.26
CA ILE A 133 -11.95 -18.84 4.86
C ILE A 133 -12.88 -18.05 3.93
N ASP A 134 -14.16 -17.88 4.28
CA ASP A 134 -15.09 -17.05 3.50
C ASP A 134 -14.61 -15.60 3.38
N LEU A 135 -14.21 -14.99 4.50
CA LEU A 135 -13.67 -13.63 4.51
C LEU A 135 -12.35 -13.53 3.76
N PHE A 136 -11.46 -14.52 3.87
CA PHE A 136 -10.23 -14.61 3.10
C PHE A 136 -10.51 -14.59 1.59
N HIS A 137 -11.44 -15.43 1.12
CA HIS A 137 -11.77 -15.47 -0.30
C HIS A 137 -12.40 -14.16 -0.79
N LYS A 138 -13.27 -13.54 0.00
CA LYS A 138 -13.84 -12.21 -0.30
C LYS A 138 -12.76 -11.12 -0.36
N SER A 139 -11.75 -11.17 0.51
CA SER A 139 -10.59 -10.28 0.44
C SER A 139 -9.76 -10.53 -0.82
N SER A 140 -9.52 -11.80 -1.17
CA SER A 140 -8.72 -12.17 -2.35
C SER A 140 -9.33 -11.78 -3.70
N GLN A 141 -10.59 -11.35 -3.73
CA GLN A 141 -11.23 -10.85 -4.96
C GLN A 141 -10.73 -9.46 -5.35
N ASN A 142 -10.29 -8.65 -4.38
CA ASN A 142 -9.92 -7.24 -4.59
C ASN A 142 -8.54 -6.91 -4.04
N THR A 143 -7.78 -7.90 -3.57
CA THR A 143 -6.47 -7.70 -2.96
C THR A 143 -5.58 -8.88 -3.32
N GLU A 144 -4.35 -8.59 -3.72
CA GLU A 144 -3.35 -9.60 -4.04
C GLU A 144 -3.11 -10.52 -2.84
N VAL A 145 -2.99 -11.82 -3.11
CA VAL A 145 -2.95 -12.85 -2.08
C VAL A 145 -1.68 -12.72 -1.21
N GLU A 146 -0.59 -12.27 -1.81
CA GLU A 146 0.69 -11.97 -1.17
C GLU A 146 0.56 -10.86 -0.12
N LEU A 147 -0.23 -9.82 -0.41
CA LEU A 147 -0.50 -8.76 0.55
C LEU A 147 -1.35 -9.26 1.72
N ILE A 148 -2.35 -10.10 1.43
CA ILE A 148 -3.17 -10.75 2.47
C ILE A 148 -2.30 -11.64 3.36
N PHE A 149 -1.39 -12.40 2.76
CA PHE A 149 -0.46 -13.26 3.48
C PHE A 149 0.49 -12.48 4.39
N PHE A 150 1.10 -11.41 3.87
CA PHE A 150 1.91 -10.48 4.65
C PHE A 150 1.13 -9.91 5.85
N MET A 151 -0.12 -9.50 5.62
CA MET A 151 -1.00 -8.96 6.66
C MET A 151 -1.32 -10.01 7.73
N LEU A 152 -1.47 -11.27 7.35
CA LEU A 152 -1.69 -12.40 8.26
C LEU A 152 -0.46 -12.72 9.13
N GLN A 153 0.74 -12.70 8.54
CA GLN A 153 2.01 -12.81 9.26
C GLN A 153 2.19 -11.68 10.27
N ARG A 154 1.97 -10.43 9.80
CA ARG A 154 1.99 -9.23 10.63
C ARG A 154 1.00 -9.35 11.80
N GLN A 155 -0.25 -9.72 11.54
CA GLN A 155 -1.28 -9.90 12.57
C GLN A 155 -0.82 -10.91 13.63
N THR A 156 -0.33 -12.07 13.21
CA THR A 156 0.17 -13.12 14.13
C THR A 156 1.31 -12.60 15.01
N ARG A 157 2.25 -11.85 14.44
CA ARG A 157 3.36 -11.20 15.19
C ARG A 157 2.85 -10.20 16.22
N LEU A 158 1.84 -9.39 15.88
CA LEU A 158 1.24 -8.42 16.80
C LEU A 158 0.52 -9.12 17.95
N LEU A 159 -0.25 -10.17 17.67
CA LEU A 159 -0.94 -10.96 18.70
C LEU A 159 0.06 -11.62 19.66
N LEU A 160 1.15 -12.20 19.14
CA LEU A 160 2.25 -12.73 19.96
C LEU A 160 2.87 -11.66 20.85
N SER A 161 3.17 -10.49 20.29
CA SER A 161 3.79 -9.39 21.01
C SER A 161 2.91 -8.85 22.14
N ILE A 162 1.58 -8.89 21.97
CA ILE A 162 0.62 -8.46 22.98
C ILE A 162 0.49 -9.49 24.11
N LEU A 163 0.59 -10.79 23.82
CA LEU A 163 0.54 -11.84 24.83
C LEU A 163 1.83 -12.01 25.61
N ASP A 164 2.97 -11.59 25.05
CA ASP A 164 4.26 -11.68 25.71
C ASP A 164 4.40 -10.62 26.82
N LYS A 165 3.75 -10.90 27.96
CA LYS A 165 3.78 -10.05 29.16
C LYS A 165 5.17 -9.93 29.79
N LYS A 166 6.13 -10.78 29.40
CA LYS A 166 7.51 -10.74 29.90
C LYS A 166 8.37 -9.76 29.09
N ASN A 167 7.94 -9.42 27.88
CA ASN A 167 8.66 -8.49 27.02
C ASN A 167 8.42 -7.05 27.48
N LYS A 168 9.43 -6.48 28.13
CA LYS A 168 9.43 -5.06 28.56
C LYS A 168 9.50 -4.09 27.39
N THR A 169 9.87 -4.57 26.20
CA THR A 169 10.02 -3.80 24.97
C THR A 169 9.10 -4.40 23.90
N PRO A 170 7.83 -3.96 23.82
CA PRO A 170 6.95 -4.41 22.76
C PRO A 170 7.59 -4.09 21.40
N VAL A 171 7.24 -4.87 20.38
CA VAL A 171 7.61 -4.53 19.00
C VAL A 171 7.18 -3.08 18.72
N ASP A 172 8.05 -2.29 18.11
CA ASP A 172 7.85 -0.85 17.85
C ASP A 172 6.48 -0.54 17.24
N GLU A 173 5.99 -1.43 16.37
CA GLU A 173 4.66 -1.34 15.79
C GLU A 173 3.52 -1.37 16.83
N VAL A 174 3.59 -2.25 17.84
CA VAL A 174 2.60 -2.32 18.93
C VAL A 174 2.63 -1.04 19.76
N ALA A 175 3.82 -0.45 19.96
CA ALA A 175 3.97 0.80 20.71
C ALA A 175 3.30 2.00 20.01
N ARG A 176 3.16 1.95 18.68
CA ARG A 176 2.54 3.00 17.86
C ARG A 176 1.04 2.80 17.61
N LEU A 177 0.45 1.69 18.07
CA LEU A 177 -0.97 1.42 17.86
C LEU A 177 -1.85 2.43 18.60
N ALA A 178 -2.91 2.88 17.94
CA ALA A 178 -3.94 3.67 18.60
C ALA A 178 -4.64 2.83 19.69
N PRO A 179 -5.14 3.43 20.79
CA PRO A 179 -5.75 2.69 21.90
C PRO A 179 -6.87 1.72 21.47
N TRP A 180 -7.70 2.11 20.50
CA TRP A 180 -8.77 1.27 19.98
C TRP A 180 -8.26 0.05 19.19
N GLN A 181 -7.15 0.19 18.44
CA GLN A 181 -6.52 -0.91 17.71
C GLN A 181 -5.91 -1.91 18.68
N ARG A 182 -5.19 -1.39 19.68
CA ARG A 182 -4.61 -2.18 20.75
C ARG A 182 -5.68 -2.99 21.49
N GLY A 183 -6.78 -2.34 21.90
CA GLY A 183 -7.87 -3.03 22.59
C GLY A 183 -8.55 -4.12 21.75
N LYS A 184 -8.63 -3.96 20.42
CA LYS A 184 -9.09 -5.03 19.52
C LYS A 184 -8.13 -6.23 19.51
N LEU A 185 -6.85 -5.97 19.35
CA LEU A 185 -5.84 -7.01 19.31
C LEU A 185 -5.70 -7.74 20.65
N GLU A 186 -5.81 -7.03 21.78
CA GLU A 186 -5.83 -7.63 23.12
C GLU A 186 -7.01 -8.60 23.28
N LYS A 187 -8.21 -8.21 22.83
CA LYS A 187 -9.38 -9.08 22.83
C LYS A 187 -9.15 -10.31 21.95
N GLN A 188 -8.63 -10.12 20.73
CA GLN A 188 -8.38 -11.22 19.82
C GLN A 188 -7.32 -12.17 20.37
N ALA A 189 -6.20 -11.63 20.87
CA ALA A 189 -5.11 -12.41 21.43
C ALA A 189 -5.57 -13.21 22.66
N GLY A 190 -6.46 -12.65 23.48
CA GLY A 190 -7.08 -13.37 24.60
C GLY A 190 -7.90 -14.61 24.22
N LEU A 191 -8.32 -14.73 22.95
CA LEU A 191 -9.03 -15.92 22.44
C LEU A 191 -8.09 -17.03 21.95
N ILE A 192 -6.79 -16.75 21.80
CA ILE A 192 -5.81 -17.68 21.25
C ILE A 192 -4.72 -17.97 22.28
N SER A 193 -4.50 -19.24 22.62
CA SER A 193 -3.38 -19.62 23.49
C SER A 193 -2.04 -19.28 22.86
N LEU A 194 -1.04 -18.91 23.68
CA LEU A 194 0.32 -18.62 23.22
C LEU A 194 0.92 -19.75 22.37
N GLU A 195 0.74 -21.01 22.78
CA GLU A 195 1.21 -22.18 22.04
C GLU A 195 0.66 -22.23 20.60
N LYS A 196 -0.66 -22.05 20.45
CA LYS A 196 -1.31 -21.98 19.13
C LYS A 196 -0.79 -20.82 18.28
N LEU A 197 -0.52 -19.66 18.88
CA LEU A 197 0.04 -18.53 18.14
C LEU A 197 1.49 -18.78 17.70
N LEU A 198 2.31 -19.41 18.55
CA LEU A 198 3.66 -19.81 18.17
C LEU A 198 3.65 -20.84 17.03
N LYS A 199 2.76 -21.84 17.12
CA LYS A 199 2.53 -22.80 16.03
C LYS A 199 2.06 -22.11 14.76
N SER A 200 1.13 -21.17 14.87
CA SER A 200 0.63 -20.39 13.73
C SER A 200 1.75 -19.58 13.08
N HIS A 201 2.57 -18.90 13.89
CA HIS A 201 3.72 -18.14 13.40
C HIS A 201 4.74 -19.05 12.69
N LYS A 202 5.00 -20.24 13.23
CA LYS A 202 5.88 -21.23 12.58
C LYS A 202 5.30 -21.73 11.26
N ASN A 203 4.02 -22.07 11.22
CA ASN A 203 3.35 -22.49 9.98
C ASN A 203 3.40 -21.40 8.90
N LEU A 204 3.13 -20.14 9.26
CA LEU A 204 3.22 -19.02 8.33
C LEU A 204 4.65 -18.80 7.82
N PHE A 205 5.66 -19.00 8.68
CA PHE A 205 7.07 -18.96 8.28
C PHE A 205 7.43 -20.09 7.31
N ASP A 206 6.92 -21.30 7.53
CA ASP A 206 7.18 -22.44 6.63
C ASP A 206 6.51 -22.24 5.25
N ILE A 207 5.32 -21.63 5.22
CA ILE A 207 4.67 -21.19 3.96
C ILE A 207 5.51 -20.14 3.24
N GLU A 208 6.04 -19.13 3.96
CA GLU A 208 6.91 -18.09 3.39
C GLU A 208 8.18 -18.66 2.77
N ILE A 209 8.85 -19.58 3.48
CA ILE A 209 10.02 -20.28 2.93
C ILE A 209 9.61 -20.97 1.63
N GLY A 210 8.57 -21.81 1.68
CA GLY A 210 8.15 -22.58 0.51
C GLY A 210 7.75 -21.71 -0.68
N LEU A 211 7.17 -20.52 -0.43
CA LEU A 211 6.85 -19.54 -1.46
C LEU A 211 8.12 -18.99 -2.11
N LYS A 212 9.09 -18.55 -1.30
CA LYS A 212 10.35 -17.95 -1.76
C LYS A 212 11.29 -18.94 -2.42
N THR A 213 11.25 -20.21 -2.01
CA THR A 213 12.08 -21.29 -2.59
C THR A 213 11.37 -22.05 -3.71
N GLY A 214 10.11 -21.72 -4.01
CA GLY A 214 9.31 -22.44 -5.01
C GLY A 214 9.02 -23.90 -4.64
N THR A 215 9.12 -24.26 -3.35
CA THR A 215 8.87 -25.63 -2.86
C THR A 215 7.46 -25.83 -2.32
N LEU A 216 6.61 -24.80 -2.36
CA LEU A 216 5.19 -24.94 -2.05
C LEU A 216 4.53 -25.87 -3.09
N PRO A 217 3.90 -26.98 -2.68
CA PRO A 217 3.28 -27.93 -3.61
C PRO A 217 1.94 -27.45 -4.16
N TYR A 218 1.46 -26.28 -3.71
CA TYR A 218 0.20 -25.66 -4.09
C TYR A 218 0.31 -24.14 -4.09
N SER A 219 -0.67 -23.45 -4.67
CA SER A 219 -0.70 -21.99 -4.69
C SER A 219 -0.76 -21.40 -3.27
N LEU A 220 -0.25 -20.18 -3.11
CA LEU A 220 -0.31 -19.45 -1.84
C LEU A 220 -1.74 -19.36 -1.29
N LYS A 221 -2.73 -19.20 -2.18
CA LYS A 221 -4.15 -19.19 -1.81
C LYS A 221 -4.57 -20.48 -1.07
N LYS A 222 -4.22 -21.65 -1.63
CA LYS A 222 -4.49 -22.95 -0.97
C LYS A 222 -3.69 -23.13 0.30
N ALA A 223 -2.45 -22.63 0.34
CA ALA A 223 -1.62 -22.65 1.55
C ALA A 223 -2.31 -21.93 2.72
N ILE A 224 -2.90 -20.77 2.44
CA ILE A 224 -3.67 -20.00 3.42
C ILE A 224 -4.94 -20.75 3.82
N ASP A 225 -5.67 -21.37 2.89
CA ASP A 225 -6.85 -22.18 3.24
C ASP A 225 -6.49 -23.30 4.24
N PHE A 226 -5.42 -24.06 3.98
CA PHE A 226 -4.94 -25.10 4.89
C PHE A 226 -4.49 -24.56 6.24
N PHE A 227 -3.81 -23.41 6.24
CA PHE A 227 -3.43 -22.73 7.47
C PHE A 227 -4.67 -22.34 8.30
N LEU A 228 -5.69 -21.76 7.67
CA LEU A 228 -6.92 -21.32 8.35
C LEU A 228 -7.74 -22.48 8.90
N LEU A 229 -7.72 -23.65 8.26
CA LEU A 229 -8.32 -24.88 8.79
C LEU A 229 -7.66 -25.36 10.09
N GLY A 230 -6.39 -25.01 10.31
CA GLY A 230 -5.59 -25.46 11.44
C GLY A 230 -5.60 -24.56 12.68
N ILE A 231 -6.34 -23.44 12.66
CA ILE A 231 -6.43 -22.44 13.75
C ILE A 231 -7.59 -22.74 14.71
#